data_AF-A0A5N5M4V6-F1
#
_entry.id   AF-A0A5N5M4V6-F1
#
_cell.length_a   1.000
_cell.length_b   1.000
_cell.length_c   1.000
_cell.angle_alpha   90.00
_cell.angle_beta   90.00
_cell.angle_gamma   90.00
#
_symmetry.space_group_name_H-M   'P 1'
#
loop_
_entity.id
_entity.type
_entity.pdbx_description
1 polymer ?
#
loop_
_entity_poly.entity_id
_entity_poly.type
_entity_poly.pdbx_seq_one_letter_code
_entity_poly.pdbx_strand_id
1 'polypeptide(L)'
;MSGVCFDQVCSGALGFFLLFLLHPALGVKNLQNIINHLHNKYGVNNQYALGINVPVRFCDQHAALDQNFLPNDNDAQKVKDDMAGADRIYKGKQLIGARPKQIPGTQNNYHSEYLLLIHSMSKTLSRFDPLMQTLLNSDPNGCTVFFTLNSPCVKTCSTPNGRYSIIPALSMFQNRKGPKAFVFRQVWEQDVGKPAWEENIRNINNIIPVYRCEANECIPCVDKNQVKQKCVRN
;
A
#
# COMPACT_ATOMS: atom_id res chain seq x y z
N MET A 1 -70.37 -12.48 -36.25
CA MET A 1 -69.57 -11.79 -37.29
C MET A 1 -68.89 -10.62 -36.61
N SER A 2 -67.60 -10.30 -36.67
CA SER A 2 -66.35 -10.91 -37.14
C SER A 2 -65.27 -9.88 -36.77
N GLY A 3 -64.18 -10.28 -36.10
CA GLY A 3 -62.94 -9.48 -35.91
C GLY A 3 -63.05 -8.28 -34.93
N VAL A 4 -62.01 -7.82 -34.24
CA VAL A 4 -60.54 -7.96 -34.37
C VAL A 4 -59.88 -7.76 -32.99
N CYS A 5 -58.67 -8.29 -32.81
CA CYS A 5 -57.89 -8.44 -31.58
C CYS A 5 -56.78 -7.37 -31.40
N PHE A 6 -56.30 -7.22 -30.15
CA PHE A 6 -54.98 -6.70 -29.66
C PHE A 6 -54.76 -5.16 -29.76
N ASP A 7 -54.05 -4.44 -28.87
CA ASP A 7 -53.15 -4.71 -27.74
C ASP A 7 -52.87 -3.36 -27.01
N GLN A 8 -52.73 -3.31 -25.67
CA GLN A 8 -51.62 -2.56 -25.01
C GLN A 8 -51.61 -2.77 -23.49
N VAL A 9 -50.64 -3.57 -23.02
CA VAL A 9 -50.23 -3.69 -21.61
C VAL A 9 -49.06 -2.73 -21.38
N CYS A 10 -49.17 -1.84 -20.39
CA CYS A 10 -48.06 -1.00 -19.93
C CYS A 10 -47.10 -1.82 -19.06
N SER A 11 -45.89 -2.12 -19.56
CA SER A 11 -44.78 -2.65 -18.76
C SER A 11 -44.11 -1.53 -17.96
N GLY A 12 -44.38 -1.49 -16.65
CA GLY A 12 -43.57 -0.75 -15.67
C GLY A 12 -42.45 -1.64 -15.14
N ALA A 13 -41.31 -1.69 -15.82
CA ALA A 13 -40.08 -2.26 -15.27
C ALA A 13 -39.21 -1.10 -14.75
N LEU A 14 -39.25 -0.87 -13.44
CA LEU A 14 -38.30 -0.03 -12.71
C LEU A 14 -36.92 -0.69 -12.75
N GLY A 15 -36.19 -0.47 -13.85
CA GLY A 15 -34.78 -0.79 -13.95
C GLY A 15 -33.96 0.17 -13.11
N PHE A 16 -33.67 -0.21 -11.86
CA PHE A 16 -32.59 0.40 -11.09
C PHE A 16 -31.25 0.06 -11.77
N PHE A 17 -30.80 0.93 -12.67
CA PHE A 17 -29.39 0.97 -13.06
C PHE A 17 -28.59 1.41 -11.82
N LEU A 18 -28.08 0.44 -11.07
CA LEU A 18 -26.97 0.65 -10.15
C LEU A 18 -25.75 1.02 -10.98
N LEU A 19 -25.63 2.31 -11.30
CA LEU A 19 -24.38 2.93 -11.69
C LEU A 19 -23.43 2.78 -10.50
N PHE A 20 -22.67 1.68 -10.48
CA PHE A 20 -21.41 1.65 -9.77
C PHE A 20 -20.52 2.71 -10.41
N LEU A 21 -20.63 3.94 -9.90
CA LEU A 21 -19.59 4.93 -10.05
C LEU A 21 -18.34 4.28 -9.45
N LEU A 22 -17.51 3.71 -10.32
CA LEU A 22 -16.11 3.43 -10.07
C LEU A 22 -15.51 4.77 -9.66
N HIS A 23 -15.58 5.09 -8.37
CA HIS A 23 -14.84 6.20 -7.83
C HIS A 23 -13.39 5.81 -8.05
N PRO A 24 -12.63 6.53 -8.90
CA PRO A 24 -11.20 6.28 -8.98
C PRO A 24 -10.68 6.37 -7.55
N ALA A 25 -9.99 5.34 -7.08
CA ALA A 25 -9.42 5.34 -5.74
C ALA A 25 -8.72 6.68 -5.55
N LEU A 26 -9.18 7.48 -4.58
CA LEU A 26 -8.66 8.83 -4.37
C LEU A 26 -7.16 8.69 -4.08
N GLY A 27 -6.33 9.06 -5.05
CA GLY A 27 -4.89 9.02 -4.91
C GLY A 27 -4.44 10.01 -3.84
N VAL A 28 -3.35 9.69 -3.16
CA VAL A 28 -2.71 10.61 -2.22
C VAL A 28 -2.01 11.70 -3.03
N LYS A 29 -2.44 12.96 -2.93
CA LYS A 29 -1.88 14.06 -3.74
C LYS A 29 -0.56 14.58 -3.17
N ASN A 30 -0.36 14.49 -1.86
CA ASN A 30 0.84 14.94 -1.17
C ASN A 30 1.97 13.90 -1.06
N LEU A 31 1.99 12.88 -1.92
CA LEU A 31 2.90 11.73 -1.77
C LEU A 31 4.36 12.13 -1.69
N GLN A 32 4.80 13.10 -2.49
CA GLN A 32 6.20 13.50 -2.50
C GLN A 32 6.66 13.99 -1.12
N ASN A 33 5.91 14.91 -0.50
CA ASN A 33 6.26 15.44 0.81
C ASN A 33 6.22 14.34 1.88
N ILE A 34 5.19 13.50 1.85
CA ILE A 34 5.04 12.36 2.77
C ILE A 34 6.24 11.42 2.65
N ILE A 35 6.58 10.99 1.45
CA ILE A 35 7.63 9.99 1.23
C ILE A 35 9.01 10.58 1.52
N ASN A 36 9.26 11.84 1.17
CA ASN A 36 10.49 12.52 1.56
C ASN A 36 10.61 12.65 3.09
N HIS A 37 9.54 13.02 3.78
CA HIS A 37 9.54 13.04 5.25
C HIS A 37 9.82 11.64 5.83
N LEU A 38 9.10 10.63 5.36
CA LEU A 38 9.26 9.26 5.85
C LEU A 38 10.68 8.73 5.62
N HIS A 39 11.21 8.90 4.41
CA HIS A 39 12.56 8.47 4.06
C HIS A 39 13.63 9.23 4.83
N ASN A 40 13.59 10.57 4.86
CA ASN A 40 14.64 11.37 5.48
C ASN A 40 14.64 11.22 7.01
N LYS A 41 13.45 11.13 7.63
CA LYS A 41 13.33 11.08 9.08
C LYS A 41 13.52 9.68 9.63
N TYR A 42 12.84 8.68 9.06
CA TYR A 42 12.77 7.31 9.61
C TYR A 42 13.53 6.27 8.79
N GLY A 43 14.01 6.64 7.59
CA GLY A 43 14.75 5.75 6.72
C GLY A 43 16.01 5.18 7.37
N VAL A 44 16.34 3.96 6.95
CA VAL A 44 17.51 3.21 7.39
C VAL A 44 18.18 2.57 6.19
N ASN A 45 19.40 2.08 6.37
CA ASN A 45 20.14 1.41 5.30
C ASN A 45 19.51 0.07 4.90
N ASN A 46 19.71 -0.30 3.64
CA ASN A 46 19.22 -1.53 2.99
C ASN A 46 17.68 -1.55 2.94
N GLN A 47 17.06 -2.73 2.97
CA GLN A 47 15.62 -2.87 2.89
C GLN A 47 14.92 -2.44 4.18
N TYR A 48 13.81 -1.72 4.02
CA TYR A 48 12.83 -1.42 5.07
C TYR A 48 11.48 -1.08 4.45
N ALA A 49 10.43 -1.15 5.27
CA ALA A 49 9.09 -0.71 4.94
C ALA A 49 8.50 0.10 6.09
N LEU A 50 7.65 1.07 5.76
CA LEU A 50 6.90 1.91 6.69
C LEU A 50 5.43 1.92 6.27
N GLY A 51 4.53 1.92 7.23
CA GLY A 51 3.10 2.14 7.01
C GLY A 51 2.62 3.32 7.83
N ILE A 52 1.79 4.18 7.26
CA ILE A 52 1.14 5.26 8.01
C ILE A 52 -0.37 5.30 7.79
N ASN A 53 -1.09 5.80 8.79
CA ASN A 53 -2.45 6.33 8.63
C ASN A 53 -2.55 7.68 9.34
N VAL A 54 -2.83 8.73 8.57
CA VAL A 54 -2.79 10.13 9.03
C VAL A 54 -4.06 10.88 8.65
N PRO A 55 -4.42 11.99 9.32
CA PRO A 55 -5.59 12.78 8.95
C PRO A 55 -5.59 13.18 7.48
N VAL A 56 -6.75 13.09 6.82
CA VAL A 56 -6.91 13.28 5.36
C VAL A 56 -6.33 14.62 4.85
N ARG A 57 -6.35 15.67 5.67
CA ARG A 57 -5.78 16.99 5.35
C ARG A 57 -4.31 16.94 4.91
N PHE A 58 -3.53 15.96 5.38
CA PHE A 58 -2.12 15.82 5.02
C PHE A 58 -1.91 15.24 3.62
N CYS A 59 -2.98 14.80 2.96
CA CYS A 59 -2.91 14.18 1.64
C CYS A 59 -3.33 15.09 0.50
N ASP A 60 -3.68 16.33 0.81
CA ASP A 60 -3.86 17.41 -0.15
C ASP A 60 -2.50 17.90 -0.69
N GLN A 61 -2.45 18.24 -1.98
CA GLN A 61 -1.23 18.43 -2.79
C GLN A 61 -0.18 19.40 -2.22
N HIS A 62 -0.58 20.29 -1.32
CA HIS A 62 0.28 21.33 -0.76
C HIS A 62 0.24 21.39 0.78
N ALA A 63 -0.31 20.37 1.42
CA ALA A 63 -0.38 20.34 2.88
C ALA A 63 1.04 20.24 3.48
N ALA A 64 1.38 21.20 4.34
CA ALA A 64 2.61 21.13 5.11
C ALA A 64 2.53 19.97 6.11
N LEU A 65 3.64 19.23 6.24
CA LEU A 65 3.77 18.19 7.26
C LEU A 65 4.30 18.85 8.54
N ASP A 66 3.37 19.24 9.40
CA ASP A 66 3.64 19.92 10.66
C ASP A 66 3.87 18.91 11.81
N GLN A 67 4.01 19.42 13.03
CA GLN A 67 4.14 18.60 14.25
C GLN A 67 2.94 17.66 14.50
N ASN A 68 1.81 17.89 13.84
CA ASN A 68 0.59 17.10 13.97
C ASN A 68 0.48 16.00 12.89
N PHE A 69 1.50 15.82 12.04
CA PHE A 69 1.51 14.75 11.04
C PHE A 69 1.55 13.36 11.68
N LEU A 70 2.51 13.14 12.59
CA LEU A 70 2.70 11.89 13.36
C LEU A 70 2.96 12.20 14.84
N PRO A 71 2.03 12.85 15.56
CA PRO A 71 2.26 13.37 16.91
C PRO A 71 2.63 12.28 17.92
N ASN A 72 2.15 11.04 17.74
CA ASN A 72 2.45 9.93 18.64
C ASN A 72 3.72 9.15 18.25
N ASP A 73 4.23 9.36 17.03
CA ASP A 73 5.33 8.57 16.45
C ASP A 73 6.41 9.50 15.86
N ASN A 74 6.63 10.65 16.50
CA ASN A 74 7.56 11.68 16.04
C ASN A 74 9.03 11.42 16.45
N ASP A 75 9.27 10.50 17.39
CA ASP A 75 10.60 10.07 17.83
C ASP A 75 11.24 9.13 16.79
N ALA A 76 12.04 9.72 15.91
CA ALA A 76 12.72 8.99 14.85
C ALA A 76 13.75 7.99 15.37
N GLN A 77 14.39 8.27 16.51
CA GLN A 77 15.44 7.41 17.04
C GLN A 77 14.81 6.13 17.58
N LYS A 78 13.73 6.24 18.36
CA LYS A 78 12.96 5.08 18.82
C LYS A 78 12.48 4.20 17.66
N VAL A 79 11.97 4.80 16.59
CA VAL A 79 11.52 4.06 15.40
C VAL A 79 12.67 3.25 14.78
N LYS A 80 13.84 3.86 14.64
CA LYS A 80 15.04 3.21 14.07
C LYS A 80 15.57 2.12 14.99
N ASP A 81 15.58 2.35 16.30
CA ASP A 81 16.07 1.40 17.31
C ASP A 81 15.18 0.16 17.39
N ASP A 82 13.86 0.33 17.42
CA ASP A 82 12.91 -0.80 17.42
C ASP A 82 13.02 -1.64 16.13
N MET A 83 13.16 -0.97 14.97
CA MET A 83 13.43 -1.64 13.70
C MET A 83 14.80 -2.32 13.64
N ALA A 84 15.79 -1.85 14.41
CA ALA A 84 17.10 -2.47 14.53
C ALA A 84 17.10 -3.66 15.51
N GLY A 85 16.21 -3.64 16.50
CA GLY A 85 16.09 -4.63 17.56
C GLY A 85 15.68 -6.04 17.09
N ALA A 86 15.57 -6.97 18.04
CA ALA A 86 15.37 -8.39 17.77
C ALA A 86 14.08 -8.70 16.98
N ASP A 87 13.02 -7.91 17.22
CA ASP A 87 11.75 -8.09 16.51
C ASP A 87 11.73 -7.47 15.12
N ARG A 88 12.68 -6.56 14.82
CA ARG A 88 12.83 -5.87 13.52
C ARG A 88 11.60 -5.06 13.12
N ILE A 89 10.81 -4.63 14.10
CA ILE A 89 9.51 -4.00 13.90
C ILE A 89 9.35 -2.84 14.89
N TYR A 90 8.97 -1.67 14.40
CA TYR A 90 8.39 -0.59 15.18
C TYR A 90 6.86 -0.62 15.10
N LYS A 91 6.20 -0.41 16.23
CA LYS A 91 4.73 -0.38 16.35
C LYS A 91 4.29 0.92 17.02
N GLY A 92 3.84 1.86 16.22
CA GLY A 92 3.26 3.13 16.67
C GLY A 92 1.75 3.16 16.49
N LYS A 93 1.15 4.33 16.77
CA LYS A 93 -0.30 4.55 16.63
C LYS A 93 -0.70 4.97 15.22
N GLN A 94 0.19 5.68 14.54
CA GLN A 94 0.02 6.29 13.22
C GLN A 94 1.13 5.87 12.25
N LEU A 95 2.24 5.33 12.77
CA LEU A 95 3.37 4.80 12.02
C LEU A 95 3.70 3.38 12.48
N ILE A 96 3.92 2.48 11.53
CA ILE A 96 4.58 1.18 11.74
C ILE A 96 5.81 1.11 10.86
N GLY A 97 6.80 0.32 11.27
CA GLY A 97 8.02 0.14 10.49
C GLY A 97 8.58 -1.26 10.63
N ALA A 98 9.24 -1.77 9.61
CA ALA A 98 9.93 -3.04 9.67
C ALA A 98 11.21 -3.05 8.83
N ARG A 99 12.13 -3.92 9.23
CA ARG A 99 13.29 -4.35 8.45
C ARG A 99 13.24 -5.86 8.25
N PRO A 100 14.01 -6.43 7.30
CA PRO A 100 14.07 -7.87 7.15
C PRO A 100 14.47 -8.56 8.47
N LYS A 101 13.82 -9.69 8.76
CA LYS A 101 14.05 -10.53 9.94
C LYS A 101 14.39 -11.95 9.51
N GLN A 102 15.47 -12.51 10.03
CA GLN A 102 15.85 -13.88 9.71
C GLN A 102 14.76 -14.87 10.13
N ILE A 103 14.47 -15.81 9.24
CA ILE A 103 13.56 -16.94 9.52
C ILE A 103 14.37 -17.95 10.35
N PRO A 104 13.92 -18.30 11.57
CA PRO A 104 14.65 -19.22 12.44
C PRO A 104 15.02 -20.53 11.74
N GLY A 105 16.28 -20.94 11.88
CA GLY A 105 16.81 -22.17 11.27
C GLY A 105 17.08 -22.09 9.77
N THR A 106 17.04 -20.89 9.16
CA THR A 106 17.32 -20.72 7.73
C THR A 106 18.25 -19.53 7.47
N GLN A 107 18.81 -19.46 6.26
CA GLN A 107 19.56 -18.29 5.76
C GLN A 107 18.64 -17.23 5.11
N ASN A 108 17.32 -17.45 5.09
CA ASN A 108 16.36 -16.56 4.47
C ASN A 108 15.79 -15.56 5.48
N ASN A 109 15.30 -14.44 4.97
CA ASN A 109 14.63 -13.42 5.76
C ASN A 109 13.14 -13.35 5.42
N TYR A 110 12.29 -13.11 6.42
CA TYR A 110 11.03 -12.42 6.20
C TYR A 110 11.33 -11.00 5.73
N HIS A 111 10.72 -10.60 4.63
CA HIS A 111 10.86 -9.25 4.09
C HIS A 111 10.01 -8.27 4.88
N SER A 112 10.40 -6.99 4.85
CA SER A 112 9.75 -5.93 5.64
C SER A 112 8.26 -5.82 5.31
N GLU A 113 7.90 -6.01 4.05
CA GLU A 113 6.52 -5.96 3.58
C GLU A 113 5.66 -7.06 4.20
N TYR A 114 6.20 -8.29 4.21
CA TYR A 114 5.54 -9.45 4.80
C TYR A 114 5.33 -9.27 6.31
N LEU A 115 6.31 -8.67 7.01
CA LEU A 115 6.24 -8.43 8.45
C LEU A 115 5.12 -7.43 8.83
N LEU A 116 4.84 -6.44 7.99
CA LEU A 116 3.82 -5.42 8.25
C LEU A 116 2.43 -5.82 7.75
N LEU A 117 2.34 -6.48 6.59
CA LEU A 117 1.07 -6.80 5.92
C LEU A 117 0.48 -8.15 6.30
N ILE A 118 1.30 -9.11 6.76
CA ILE A 118 0.84 -10.49 7.00
C ILE A 118 1.14 -10.92 8.41
N HIS A 119 2.41 -10.90 8.80
CA HIS A 119 2.81 -11.55 10.05
C HIS A 119 3.85 -10.75 10.81
N SER A 120 3.39 -10.06 11.85
CA SER A 120 4.30 -9.58 12.88
C SER A 120 4.77 -10.77 13.71
N MET A 121 6.03 -11.17 13.54
CA MET A 121 6.70 -12.18 14.37
C MET A 121 6.95 -11.69 15.82
N SER A 122 6.13 -10.75 16.29
CA SER A 122 6.23 -10.19 17.62
C SER A 122 5.41 -11.04 18.58
N LYS A 123 5.99 -11.33 19.75
CA LYS A 123 5.41 -12.24 20.75
C LYS A 123 4.03 -11.81 21.27
N THR A 124 3.62 -10.58 21.00
CA THR A 124 2.37 -9.98 21.46
C THR A 124 1.28 -9.87 20.39
N LEU A 125 1.54 -10.26 19.13
CA LEU A 125 0.56 -10.19 18.05
C LEU A 125 0.24 -11.55 17.47
N SER A 126 -1.06 -11.75 17.22
CA SER A 126 -1.58 -12.91 16.51
C SER A 126 -1.20 -12.86 15.03
N ARG A 127 -1.03 -14.02 14.39
CA ARG A 127 -0.85 -14.09 12.92
C ARG A 127 -2.05 -13.54 12.15
N PHE A 128 -3.18 -13.38 12.82
CA PHE A 128 -4.45 -12.95 12.24
C PHE A 128 -4.65 -11.43 12.31
N ASP A 129 -3.74 -10.69 12.95
CA ASP A 129 -3.82 -9.23 13.09
C ASP A 129 -2.61 -8.54 12.45
N PRO A 130 -2.64 -8.29 11.12
CA PRO A 130 -1.61 -7.50 10.46
C PRO A 130 -1.43 -6.13 11.11
N LEU A 131 -0.18 -5.71 11.27
CA LEU A 131 0.13 -4.37 11.80
C LEU A 131 -0.43 -3.26 10.91
N MET A 132 -0.44 -3.47 9.60
CA MET A 132 -1.07 -2.50 8.72
C MET A 132 -2.56 -2.38 9.02
N GLN A 133 -3.27 -3.49 9.28
CA GLN A 133 -4.70 -3.48 9.60
C GLN A 133 -5.00 -2.67 10.87
N THR A 134 -4.12 -2.71 11.89
CA THR A 134 -4.32 -1.91 13.10
C THR A 134 -4.24 -0.42 12.80
N LEU A 135 -3.31 0.01 11.93
CA LEU A 135 -3.29 1.38 11.41
C LEU A 135 -4.54 1.68 10.59
N LEU A 136 -5.00 0.75 9.75
CA LEU A 136 -6.18 1.00 8.92
C LEU A 136 -7.44 1.26 9.73
N ASN A 137 -7.56 0.61 10.89
CA ASN A 137 -8.72 0.70 11.76
C ASN A 137 -8.73 1.98 12.63
N SER A 138 -7.60 2.70 12.75
CA SER A 138 -7.51 3.86 13.65
C SER A 138 -8.23 5.12 13.15
N ASP A 139 -8.29 5.31 11.82
CA ASP A 139 -9.03 6.38 11.16
C ASP A 139 -9.52 5.90 9.79
N PRO A 140 -10.80 5.52 9.63
CA PRO A 140 -11.33 5.00 8.36
C PRO A 140 -11.27 6.00 7.17
N ASN A 141 -11.30 7.30 7.47
CA ASN A 141 -11.24 8.37 6.47
C ASN A 141 -9.82 8.91 6.28
N GLY A 142 -8.91 8.53 7.18
CA GLY A 142 -7.50 8.87 7.13
C GLY A 142 -6.84 8.43 5.84
N CYS A 143 -5.80 9.16 5.49
CA CYS A 143 -4.97 8.87 4.35
C CYS A 143 -3.88 7.89 4.71
N THR A 144 -3.67 6.90 3.85
CA THR A 144 -2.79 5.77 4.15
C THR A 144 -1.76 5.55 3.08
N VAL A 145 -0.52 5.40 3.53
CA VAL A 145 0.62 5.16 2.66
C VAL A 145 1.37 3.95 3.18
N PHE A 146 1.54 2.96 2.32
CA PHE A 146 2.44 1.85 2.56
C PHE A 146 3.69 2.06 1.70
N PHE A 147 4.81 2.36 2.35
CA PHE A 147 6.06 2.74 1.71
C PHE A 147 7.12 1.65 1.89
N THR A 148 7.83 1.32 0.82
CA THR A 148 8.99 0.41 0.84
C THR A 148 10.19 1.09 0.18
N LEU A 149 11.40 0.84 0.67
CA LEU A 149 12.58 1.38 -0.03
C LEU A 149 12.72 0.75 -1.41
N ASN A 150 12.71 -0.57 -1.45
CA ASN A 150 12.77 -1.36 -2.68
C ASN A 150 11.37 -1.85 -3.07
N SER A 151 11.17 -2.08 -4.35
CA SER A 151 9.94 -2.70 -4.84
C SER A 151 9.80 -4.14 -4.31
N PRO A 152 8.56 -4.63 -4.12
CA PRO A 152 8.32 -6.02 -3.75
C PRO A 152 8.93 -6.99 -4.77
N CYS A 153 9.96 -7.74 -4.35
CA CYS A 153 10.68 -8.61 -5.26
C CYS A 153 9.78 -9.69 -5.88
N VAL A 154 10.05 -10.02 -7.15
CA VAL A 154 9.30 -10.97 -7.97
C VAL A 154 9.41 -12.39 -7.42
N LYS A 155 10.53 -12.75 -6.79
CA LYS A 155 10.81 -14.11 -6.30
C LYS A 155 9.91 -14.51 -5.12
N THR A 156 9.48 -13.57 -4.29
CA THR A 156 8.73 -13.88 -3.06
C THR A 156 7.53 -12.97 -2.84
N CYS A 157 7.75 -11.67 -2.67
CA CYS A 157 6.72 -10.75 -2.21
C CYS A 157 5.63 -10.51 -3.25
N SER A 158 6.01 -10.36 -4.52
CA SER A 158 5.05 -10.08 -5.60
C SER A 158 4.70 -11.29 -6.45
N THR A 159 5.16 -12.49 -6.10
CA THR A 159 4.72 -13.72 -6.77
C THR A 159 3.26 -14.02 -6.42
N PRO A 160 2.34 -14.13 -7.37
CA PRO A 160 0.97 -14.57 -7.08
C PRO A 160 0.97 -15.95 -6.40
N ASN A 161 0.12 -16.13 -5.38
CA ASN A 161 -0.03 -17.39 -4.62
C ASN A 161 1.25 -17.94 -3.94
N GLY A 162 2.35 -17.19 -3.92
CA GLY A 162 3.56 -17.58 -3.21
C GLY A 162 3.35 -17.60 -1.69
N ARG A 163 4.06 -18.50 -0.99
CA ARG A 163 3.99 -18.63 0.49
C ARG A 163 4.23 -17.31 1.23
N TYR A 164 5.08 -16.45 0.69
CA TYR A 164 5.43 -15.14 1.26
C TYR A 164 4.89 -13.97 0.43
N SER A 165 3.92 -14.24 -0.45
CA SER A 165 3.28 -13.22 -1.29
C SER A 165 2.51 -12.24 -0.43
N ILE A 166 2.71 -10.95 -0.69
CA ILE A 166 1.94 -9.88 -0.04
C ILE A 166 0.63 -9.58 -0.75
N ILE A 167 0.46 -10.06 -1.99
CA ILE A 167 -0.67 -9.72 -2.86
C ILE A 167 -2.03 -9.97 -2.18
N PRO A 168 -2.30 -11.14 -1.58
CA PRO A 168 -3.59 -11.39 -0.94
C PRO A 168 -3.88 -10.41 0.22
N ALA A 169 -2.85 -10.03 0.96
CA ALA A 169 -2.97 -9.14 2.10
C ALA A 169 -3.36 -7.71 1.69
N LEU A 170 -3.01 -7.28 0.48
CA LEU A 170 -3.34 -5.93 -0.01
C LEU A 170 -4.86 -5.68 -0.14
N SER A 171 -5.68 -6.73 -0.14
CA SER A 171 -7.15 -6.59 -0.12
C SER A 171 -7.67 -5.77 1.07
N MET A 172 -6.92 -5.72 2.19
CA MET A 172 -7.28 -4.89 3.35
C MET A 172 -7.44 -3.39 3.02
N PHE A 173 -6.80 -2.91 1.96
CA PHE A 173 -6.89 -1.51 1.53
C PHE A 173 -8.15 -1.22 0.69
N GLN A 174 -8.80 -2.23 0.11
CA GLN A 174 -9.94 -2.03 -0.82
C GLN A 174 -11.16 -1.46 -0.10
N ASN A 175 -11.42 -1.86 1.14
CA ASN A 175 -12.58 -1.43 1.93
C ASN A 175 -12.46 -0.01 2.50
N ARG A 176 -11.36 0.71 2.21
CA ARG A 176 -11.10 2.03 2.78
C ARG A 176 -11.65 3.17 1.94
N LYS A 177 -12.28 4.14 2.63
CA LYS A 177 -12.80 5.39 2.05
C LYS A 177 -11.69 6.41 1.80
N GLY A 178 -10.76 6.54 2.76
CA GLY A 178 -9.68 7.51 2.68
C GLY A 178 -8.68 7.25 1.53
N PRO A 179 -7.91 8.27 1.12
CA PRO A 179 -6.88 8.13 0.11
C PRO A 179 -5.85 7.06 0.47
N LYS A 180 -5.37 6.32 -0.53
CA LYS A 180 -4.42 5.21 -0.32
C LYS A 180 -3.37 5.11 -1.41
N ALA A 181 -2.17 4.69 -1.02
CA ALA A 181 -1.07 4.44 -1.94
C ALA A 181 -0.13 3.34 -1.45
N PHE A 182 0.28 2.46 -2.36
CA PHE A 182 1.51 1.68 -2.23
C PHE A 182 2.62 2.47 -2.91
N VAL A 183 3.71 2.72 -2.20
CA VAL A 183 4.86 3.45 -2.74
C VAL A 183 6.14 2.64 -2.59
N PHE A 184 6.94 2.58 -3.64
CA PHE A 184 8.34 2.18 -3.53
C PHE A 184 9.26 3.28 -4.06
N ARG A 185 10.51 3.33 -3.59
CA ARG A 185 11.49 4.32 -4.04
C ARG A 185 12.42 3.80 -5.14
N GLN A 186 12.81 2.53 -5.06
CA GLN A 186 13.76 1.89 -5.97
C GLN A 186 13.17 0.60 -6.50
N VAL A 187 13.45 0.26 -7.76
CA VAL A 187 13.17 -1.09 -8.26
C VAL A 187 14.20 -2.03 -7.64
N TRP A 188 13.73 -3.15 -7.09
CA TRP A 188 14.62 -4.19 -6.59
C TRP A 188 15.59 -4.59 -7.71
N GLU A 189 16.90 -4.46 -7.44
CA GLU A 189 17.95 -4.51 -8.47
C GLU A 189 17.86 -5.76 -9.34
N GLN A 190 17.57 -6.90 -8.71
CA GLN A 190 17.47 -8.19 -9.38
C GLN A 190 16.29 -8.26 -10.33
N ASP A 191 15.30 -7.37 -10.23
CA ASP A 191 14.06 -7.40 -11.02
C ASP A 191 13.93 -6.24 -12.02
N VAL A 192 14.97 -5.40 -12.13
CA VAL A 192 15.07 -4.32 -13.12
C VAL A 192 14.87 -4.88 -14.53
N GLY A 193 13.93 -4.30 -15.27
CA GLY A 193 13.61 -4.66 -16.65
C GLY A 193 12.94 -6.02 -16.84
N LYS A 194 12.62 -6.76 -15.77
CA LYS A 194 12.00 -8.08 -15.90
C LYS A 194 10.51 -7.97 -16.24
N PRO A 195 10.02 -8.73 -17.25
CA PRO A 195 8.60 -8.78 -17.58
C PRO A 195 7.70 -9.19 -16.40
N ALA A 196 8.18 -10.10 -15.55
CA ALA A 196 7.45 -10.55 -14.37
C ALA A 196 7.22 -9.41 -13.36
N TRP A 197 8.16 -8.47 -13.22
CA TRP A 197 7.95 -7.30 -12.36
C TRP A 197 6.90 -6.35 -12.95
N GLU A 198 6.92 -6.16 -14.26
CA GLU A 198 5.92 -5.35 -14.97
C GLU A 198 4.50 -5.91 -14.78
N GLU A 199 4.32 -7.22 -14.91
CA GLU A 199 3.06 -7.90 -14.65
C GLU A 199 2.63 -7.76 -13.18
N ASN A 200 3.56 -8.00 -12.25
CA ASN A 200 3.29 -7.91 -10.82
C ASN A 200 2.85 -6.50 -10.38
N ILE A 201 3.45 -5.44 -10.92
CA ILE A 201 2.99 -4.06 -10.66
C ILE A 201 1.54 -3.88 -11.09
N ARG A 202 1.15 -4.38 -12.27
CA ARG A 202 -0.25 -4.29 -12.72
C ARG A 202 -1.20 -4.96 -11.74
N ASN A 203 -0.85 -6.17 -11.31
CA ASN A 203 -1.65 -6.94 -10.36
C ASN A 203 -1.80 -6.22 -9.01
N ILE A 204 -0.71 -5.64 -8.49
CA ILE A 204 -0.74 -4.85 -7.25
C ILE A 204 -1.58 -3.57 -7.45
N ASN A 205 -1.41 -2.88 -8.57
CA ASN A 205 -2.12 -1.63 -8.87
C ASN A 205 -3.64 -1.79 -8.97
N ASN A 206 -4.11 -2.98 -9.39
CA ASN A 206 -5.54 -3.30 -9.40
C ASN A 206 -6.14 -3.42 -7.99
N ILE A 207 -5.31 -3.58 -6.96
CA ILE A 207 -5.74 -3.70 -5.56
C ILE A 207 -5.56 -2.37 -4.83
N ILE A 208 -4.40 -1.73 -5.01
CA ILE A 208 -4.03 -0.46 -4.38
C ILE A 208 -3.21 0.37 -5.37
N PRO A 209 -3.49 1.69 -5.56
CA PRO A 209 -2.70 2.53 -6.46
C PRO A 209 -1.20 2.50 -6.13
N VAL A 210 -0.38 2.13 -7.12
CA VAL A 210 1.08 2.00 -6.97
C VAL A 210 1.78 3.22 -7.52
N TYR A 211 2.72 3.76 -6.75
CA TYR A 211 3.57 4.87 -7.16
C TYR A 211 5.04 4.53 -6.98
N ARG A 212 5.88 5.05 -7.86
CA ARG A 212 7.31 5.21 -7.60
C ARG A 212 7.55 6.65 -7.18
N CYS A 213 8.19 6.82 -6.02
CA CYS A 213 8.54 8.14 -5.50
C CYS A 213 10.04 8.26 -5.34
N GLU A 214 10.62 9.17 -6.12
CA GLU A 214 12.00 9.63 -5.97
C GLU A 214 12.03 10.94 -5.19
N ALA A 215 13.20 11.54 -5.01
CA ALA A 215 13.33 12.78 -4.23
C ALA A 215 12.45 13.92 -4.76
N ASN A 216 12.31 14.02 -6.08
CA ASN A 216 11.71 15.18 -6.74
C ASN A 216 10.33 14.90 -7.35
N GLU A 217 9.87 13.65 -7.39
CA GLU A 217 8.59 13.32 -8.01
C GLU A 217 8.02 12.00 -7.49
N CYS A 218 6.70 11.93 -7.51
CA CYS A 218 5.94 10.70 -7.34
C CYS A 218 5.12 10.46 -8.59
N ILE A 219 5.33 9.34 -9.27
CA ILE A 219 4.62 8.99 -10.48
C ILE A 219 3.72 7.77 -10.25
N PRO A 220 2.48 7.76 -10.75
CA PRO A 220 1.68 6.54 -10.77
C PRO A 220 2.34 5.55 -11.72
N CYS A 221 2.48 4.29 -11.27
CA CYS A 221 3.19 3.28 -12.04
C CYS A 221 2.38 2.68 -13.17
N VAL A 222 1.05 2.74 -13.09
CA VAL A 222 0.14 2.25 -14.13
C VAL A 222 -0.75 3.39 -14.58
N ASP A 223 -0.81 3.61 -15.89
CA ASP A 223 -1.73 4.53 -16.54
C ASP A 223 -2.33 3.84 -17.77
N LYS A 224 -3.66 3.83 -17.89
CA LYS A 224 -4.40 3.13 -18.96
C LYS A 224 -3.88 1.69 -19.22
N ASN A 225 -3.67 0.92 -18.15
CA ASN A 225 -3.11 -0.45 -18.15
C ASN A 225 -1.66 -0.57 -18.65
N GLN A 226 -0.97 0.52 -18.95
CA GLN A 226 0.44 0.52 -19.31
C GLN A 226 1.29 0.82 -18.09
N VAL A 227 2.36 0.03 -17.89
CA VAL A 227 3.33 0.26 -16.82
C VAL A 227 4.37 1.25 -17.30
N LYS A 228 4.58 2.33 -16.53
CA LYS A 228 5.59 3.33 -16.86
C LYS A 228 6.99 2.74 -16.71
N GLN A 229 7.86 3.02 -17.68
CA GLN A 229 9.25 2.52 -17.70
C GLN A 229 10.03 2.90 -16.42
N LYS A 230 9.79 4.11 -15.90
CA LYS A 230 10.35 4.55 -14.62
C LYS A 230 9.98 3.65 -13.44
N CYS A 231 8.91 2.84 -13.51
CA CYS A 231 8.57 1.90 -12.43
C CYS A 231 9.17 0.50 -12.57
N VAL A 232 9.82 0.21 -13.69
CA VAL A 232 10.45 -1.11 -13.96
C VAL A 232 11.94 -1.02 -14.25
N ARG A 233 12.50 0.19 -14.40
CA ARG A 233 13.93 0.44 -14.62
C ARG A 233 14.44 1.43 -13.58
N ASN A 234 15.70 1.31 -13.16
CA ASN A 234 16.31 2.30 -12.26
C ASN A 234 16.60 3.60 -12.99
#